data_AF-N9K3V8-F1
#
_entry.id   AF-N9K3V8-F1
#
_cell.length_a   1.000
_cell.length_b   1.000
_cell.length_c   1.000
_cell.angle_alpha   90.00
_cell.angle_beta   90.00
_cell.angle_gamma   90.00
#
_symmetry.space_group_name_H-M   'P 1'
#
loop_
_entity.id
_entity.type
_entity.pdbx_description
1 polymer ?
#
loop_
_entity_poly.entity_id
_entity_poly.type
_entity_poly.pdbx_seq_one_letter_code
_entity_poly.pdbx_strand_id
1 'polypeptide(L)'
;MNIEKEREALVAEIELFIAEAMKAYVVERWADSYQNTEPFAYTIDDKNEIWWMKTHAHQLWQFWKAAKAQKLEGCVVVPETLSLDLARKRAEYIYQGAKNYLAREYANLSAIEMQLFKERWIESKAVSLQTDYLLTLESARGGK
;
A
#
# COMPACT_ATOMS: atom_id res chain seq x y z
N MET A 1 12.92 -21.69 -28.80
CA MET A 1 12.33 -21.46 -27.46
C MET A 1 12.15 -22.83 -26.83
N ASN A 2 12.79 -23.12 -25.69
CA ASN A 2 12.72 -24.44 -25.07
C ASN A 2 11.56 -24.45 -24.06
N ILE A 3 10.42 -24.98 -24.50
CA ILE A 3 9.14 -25.00 -23.77
C ILE A 3 9.28 -25.71 -22.42
N GLU A 4 10.13 -26.73 -22.31
CA GLU A 4 10.38 -27.46 -21.06
C GLU A 4 11.12 -26.58 -20.03
N LYS A 5 12.15 -25.85 -20.47
CA LYS A 5 12.87 -24.90 -19.59
C LYS A 5 11.97 -23.76 -19.11
N GLU A 6 11.06 -23.29 -19.95
CA GLU A 6 10.08 -22.27 -19.57
C GLU A 6 9.07 -22.80 -18.56
N ARG A 7 8.66 -24.06 -18.70
CA ARG A 7 7.79 -24.74 -17.73
C ARG A 7 8.48 -24.90 -16.37
N GLU A 8 9.74 -25.32 -16.35
CA GLU A 8 10.52 -25.43 -15.10
C GLU A 8 10.63 -24.08 -14.39
N ALA A 9 10.95 -23.01 -15.12
CA ALA A 9 11.02 -21.67 -14.57
C ALA A 9 9.67 -21.18 -14.04
N LEU A 10 8.57 -21.51 -14.73
CA LEU A 10 7.21 -21.17 -14.31
C LEU A 10 6.82 -21.90 -13.01
N VAL A 11 7.13 -23.20 -12.91
CA VAL A 11 6.87 -24.00 -11.70
C VAL A 11 7.65 -23.42 -10.51
N ALA A 12 8.94 -23.11 -10.69
CA ALA A 12 9.73 -22.46 -9.64
C ALA A 12 9.17 -21.09 -9.22
N GLU A 13 8.65 -20.29 -10.16
CA GLU A 13 7.99 -19.02 -9.83
C GLU A 13 6.70 -19.23 -9.02
N ILE A 14 5.91 -20.26 -9.36
CA ILE A 14 4.69 -20.60 -8.64
C ILE A 14 5.01 -21.04 -7.21
N GLU A 15 6.00 -21.91 -7.02
CA GLU A 15 6.42 -22.37 -5.68
C GLU A 15 6.88 -21.20 -4.80
N LEU A 16 7.69 -20.29 -5.37
CA LEU A 16 8.12 -19.08 -4.68
C LEU A 16 6.93 -18.20 -4.31
N PHE A 17 6.00 -17.97 -5.24
CA PHE A 17 4.79 -17.20 -4.99
C PHE A 17 3.97 -17.79 -3.85
N ILE A 18 3.72 -19.11 -3.85
CA ILE A 18 2.93 -19.77 -2.80
C ILE A 18 3.62 -19.58 -1.45
N ALA A 19 4.93 -19.79 -1.39
CA ALA A 19 5.72 -19.62 -0.16
C ALA A 19 5.66 -18.18 0.37
N GLU A 20 5.77 -17.17 -0.49
CA GLU A 20 5.68 -15.76 -0.09
C GLU A 20 4.25 -15.36 0.31
N ALA A 21 3.24 -15.83 -0.45
CA ALA A 21 1.84 -15.55 -0.15
C ALA A 21 1.44 -16.10 1.23
N MET A 22 1.89 -17.31 1.56
CA MET A 22 1.61 -17.96 2.85
C MET A 22 2.20 -17.25 4.08
N LYS A 23 3.16 -16.32 3.91
CA LYS A 23 3.66 -15.50 5.02
C LYS A 23 2.64 -14.45 5.49
N ALA A 24 1.66 -14.10 4.65
CA ALA A 24 0.62 -13.17 5.03
C ALA A 24 -0.44 -13.87 5.91
N TYR A 25 -0.67 -13.34 7.11
CA TYR A 25 -1.62 -13.90 8.08
C TYR A 25 -3.00 -14.23 7.49
N VAL A 26 -3.54 -13.33 6.65
CA VAL A 26 -4.85 -13.53 6.01
C VAL A 26 -4.83 -14.73 5.06
N VAL A 27 -3.73 -14.96 4.34
CA VAL A 27 -3.58 -16.05 3.39
C VAL A 27 -3.38 -17.38 4.13
N GLU A 28 -2.59 -17.38 5.21
CA GLU A 28 -2.45 -18.54 6.11
C GLU A 28 -3.82 -18.97 6.67
N ARG A 29 -4.58 -18.03 7.26
CA ARG A 29 -5.92 -18.33 7.79
C ARG A 29 -6.91 -18.77 6.72
N TRP A 30 -6.81 -18.20 5.54
CA TRP A 30 -7.62 -18.63 4.40
C TRP A 30 -7.25 -20.05 3.97
N ALA A 31 -5.96 -20.40 3.92
CA ALA A 31 -5.51 -21.74 3.60
C ALA A 31 -5.97 -22.78 4.65
N ASP A 32 -5.85 -22.46 5.93
CA ASP A 32 -6.32 -23.28 7.05
C ASP A 32 -7.82 -23.58 6.99
N SER A 33 -8.61 -22.69 6.36
CA SER A 33 -10.05 -22.88 6.22
C SER A 33 -10.45 -24.02 5.26
N TYR A 34 -9.52 -24.51 4.44
CA TYR A 34 -9.78 -25.63 3.53
C TYR A 34 -9.39 -26.96 4.17
N GLN A 35 -10.40 -27.77 4.50
CA GLN A 35 -10.19 -29.08 5.11
C GLN A 35 -10.04 -30.23 4.11
N ASN A 36 -10.53 -30.06 2.87
CA ASN A 36 -10.66 -31.15 1.88
C ASN A 36 -10.04 -30.84 0.50
N THR A 37 -9.48 -29.65 0.30
CA THR A 37 -8.89 -29.27 -0.99
C THR A 37 -7.69 -28.37 -0.80
N GLU A 38 -6.73 -28.43 -1.71
CA GLU A 38 -5.57 -27.54 -1.68
C GLU A 38 -5.97 -26.11 -2.12
N PRO A 39 -5.69 -25.06 -1.31
CA PRO A 39 -6.06 -23.68 -1.62
C PRO A 39 -5.39 -23.15 -2.90
N PHE A 40 -4.17 -23.60 -3.16
CA PHE A 40 -3.35 -23.20 -4.30
C PHE A 40 -3.31 -24.28 -5.40
N ALA A 41 -4.34 -25.12 -5.54
CA ALA A 41 -4.38 -26.10 -6.62
C ALA A 41 -4.36 -25.43 -8.02
N TYR A 42 -3.49 -25.91 -8.91
CA TYR A 42 -3.36 -25.42 -10.28
C TYR A 42 -2.98 -26.52 -11.28
N THR A 43 -3.20 -26.24 -12.56
CA THR A 43 -2.66 -27.01 -13.69
C THR A 43 -1.98 -26.08 -14.69
N ILE A 44 -0.97 -26.56 -15.40
CA ILE A 44 -0.28 -25.81 -16.46
C ILE A 44 -0.58 -26.50 -17.79
N ASP A 45 -1.22 -25.78 -18.71
CA ASP A 45 -1.57 -26.32 -20.04
C ASP A 45 -0.35 -26.44 -20.97
N ASP A 46 -0.56 -26.92 -22.20
CA ASP A 46 0.48 -27.13 -23.20
C ASP A 46 1.18 -25.84 -23.66
N LYS A 47 0.59 -24.67 -23.38
CA LYS A 47 1.11 -23.34 -23.72
C LYS A 47 1.84 -22.66 -22.55
N ASN A 48 2.05 -23.39 -21.46
CA ASN A 48 2.60 -22.85 -20.21
C ASN A 48 1.70 -21.76 -19.57
N GLU A 49 0.38 -21.81 -19.79
CA GLU A 49 -0.57 -20.96 -19.07
C GLU A 49 -1.05 -21.66 -17.80
N ILE A 50 -1.17 -20.88 -16.71
CA ILE A 50 -1.56 -21.41 -15.40
C ILE A 50 -3.08 -21.30 -15.21
N TRP A 51 -3.70 -22.43 -14.96
CA TRP A 51 -5.11 -22.54 -14.59
C TRP A 51 -5.24 -22.83 -13.10
N TRP A 52 -5.66 -21.80 -12.35
CA TRP A 52 -5.91 -21.91 -10.92
C TRP A 52 -7.31 -22.47 -10.67
N MET A 53 -7.40 -23.49 -9.82
CA MET A 53 -8.67 -24.13 -9.47
C MET A 53 -9.51 -23.29 -8.48
N LYS A 54 -8.89 -22.28 -7.85
CA LYS A 54 -9.53 -21.38 -6.87
C LYS A 54 -9.34 -19.93 -7.30
N THR A 55 -10.43 -19.16 -7.32
CA THR A 55 -10.43 -17.73 -7.72
C THR A 55 -9.51 -16.87 -6.84
N HIS A 56 -9.46 -17.13 -5.54
CA HIS A 56 -8.58 -16.38 -4.62
C HIS A 56 -7.09 -16.61 -4.95
N ALA A 57 -6.68 -17.85 -5.25
CA ALA A 57 -5.31 -18.15 -5.67
C ALA A 57 -4.96 -17.44 -7.00
N HIS A 58 -5.90 -17.42 -7.95
CA HIS A 58 -5.75 -16.67 -9.19
C HIS A 58 -5.54 -15.17 -8.93
N GLN A 59 -6.35 -14.55 -8.06
CA GLN A 59 -6.23 -13.13 -7.73
C GLN A 59 -4.88 -12.81 -7.05
N LEU A 60 -4.46 -13.63 -6.09
CA LEU A 60 -3.15 -13.48 -5.44
C LEU A 60 -2.00 -13.60 -6.45
N TRP A 61 -2.11 -14.52 -7.40
CA TRP A 61 -1.13 -14.65 -8.50
C TRP A 61 -1.10 -13.41 -9.40
N GLN A 62 -2.26 -12.83 -9.73
CA GLN A 62 -2.30 -11.58 -10.51
C GLN A 62 -1.61 -10.43 -9.76
N PHE A 63 -1.83 -10.31 -8.45
CA PHE A 63 -1.13 -9.32 -7.64
C PHE A 63 0.38 -9.55 -7.61
N TRP A 64 0.82 -10.79 -7.49
CA TRP A 64 2.22 -11.17 -7.56
C TRP A 64 2.86 -10.76 -8.90
N LYS A 65 2.23 -11.08 -10.02
CA LYS A 65 2.73 -10.71 -11.36
C LYS A 65 2.73 -9.19 -11.57
N ALA A 66 1.68 -8.49 -11.14
CA ALA A 66 1.60 -7.04 -11.23
C ALA A 66 2.66 -6.34 -10.38
N ALA A 67 2.89 -6.81 -9.16
CA ALA A 67 3.94 -6.30 -8.26
C ALA A 67 5.33 -6.49 -8.86
N LYS A 68 5.65 -7.68 -9.39
CA LYS A 68 6.94 -7.94 -10.06
C LYS A 68 7.13 -7.09 -11.31
N ALA A 69 6.07 -6.80 -12.05
CA ALA A 69 6.11 -5.93 -13.22
C ALA A 69 6.16 -4.44 -12.88
N GLN A 70 6.07 -4.05 -11.59
CA GLN A 70 5.82 -2.67 -11.14
C GLN A 70 4.59 -2.03 -11.83
N LYS A 71 3.66 -2.86 -12.31
CA LYS A 71 2.43 -2.48 -13.02
C LYS A 71 1.20 -2.63 -12.13
N LEU A 72 1.31 -2.23 -10.87
CA LEU A 72 0.14 -2.10 -10.01
C LEU A 72 -0.57 -0.79 -10.37
N GLU A 73 -1.37 -0.79 -11.43
CA GLU A 73 -2.27 0.32 -11.73
C GLU A 73 -3.20 0.55 -10.54
N GLY A 74 -3.24 1.79 -10.03
CA GLY A 74 -4.05 2.16 -8.87
C GLY A 74 -3.41 1.91 -7.51
N CYS A 75 -2.20 1.34 -7.44
CA CYS A 75 -1.42 1.31 -6.20
C CYS A 75 -0.38 2.43 -6.18
N VAL A 76 -0.24 3.07 -5.03
CA VAL A 76 0.79 4.09 -4.79
C VAL A 76 1.87 3.46 -3.93
N VAL A 77 3.14 3.54 -4.37
CA VAL A 77 4.28 3.23 -3.50
C VAL A 77 4.22 4.19 -2.33
N VAL A 78 3.93 3.66 -1.14
CA VAL A 78 3.92 4.44 0.09
C VAL A 78 5.38 4.69 0.47
N PRO A 79 5.88 5.94 0.35
CA PRO A 79 7.28 6.23 0.64
C PRO A 79 7.59 5.95 2.12
N GLU A 80 8.82 5.55 2.44
CA GLU A 80 9.19 5.27 3.84
C GLU A 80 9.19 6.51 4.74
N THR A 81 9.24 7.68 4.12
CA THR A 81 9.16 8.98 4.79
C THR A 81 8.23 9.91 4.03
N LEU A 82 7.56 10.80 4.76
CA LEU A 82 6.81 11.90 4.17
C LEU A 82 7.76 13.09 4.02
N SER A 83 8.02 13.54 2.79
CA SER A 83 8.88 14.73 2.58
C SER A 83 8.25 15.97 3.21
N LEU A 84 9.10 16.87 3.73
CA LEU A 84 8.64 18.10 4.39
C LEU A 84 7.78 18.96 3.44
N ASP A 85 8.16 19.05 2.17
CA ASP A 85 7.41 19.80 1.16
C ASP A 85 6.01 19.20 0.91
N LEU A 86 5.89 17.88 0.88
CA LEU A 86 4.59 17.23 0.73
C LEU A 86 3.75 17.37 1.99
N ALA A 87 4.37 17.29 3.17
CA ALA A 87 3.72 17.54 4.46
C ALA A 87 3.17 18.97 4.55
N ARG A 88 3.96 19.97 4.13
CA ARG A 88 3.55 21.38 4.04
C ARG A 88 2.39 21.58 3.08
N LYS A 89 2.44 20.97 1.89
CA LYS A 89 1.32 21.02 0.92
C LYS A 89 0.03 20.43 1.50
N ARG A 90 0.13 19.31 2.21
CA ARG A 90 -1.02 18.70 2.90
C ARG A 90 -1.54 19.58 4.03
N ALA A 91 -0.65 20.16 4.84
CA ALA A 91 -1.02 21.10 5.89
C ALA A 91 -1.74 22.33 5.32
N GLU A 92 -1.22 22.95 4.26
CA GLU A 92 -1.87 24.06 3.57
C GLU A 92 -3.28 23.67 3.07
N TYR A 93 -3.44 22.48 2.49
CA TYR A 93 -4.76 21.99 2.08
C TYR A 93 -5.76 21.90 3.26
N ILE A 94 -5.31 21.38 4.41
CA ILE A 94 -6.13 21.32 5.62
C ILE A 94 -6.47 22.73 6.12
N TYR A 95 -5.50 23.65 6.11
CA TYR A 95 -5.71 25.05 6.47
C TYR A 95 -6.80 25.68 5.61
N GLN A 96 -6.77 25.47 4.28
CA GLN A 96 -7.78 25.99 3.37
C GLN A 96 -9.18 25.46 3.69
N GLY A 97 -9.30 24.17 4.04
CA GLY A 97 -10.57 23.57 4.47
C GLY A 97 -11.10 24.19 5.77
N ALA A 98 -10.21 24.57 6.70
CA ALA A 98 -10.56 25.20 7.97
C ALA A 98 -10.63 26.73 7.92
N LYS A 99 -10.27 27.36 6.80
CA LYS A 99 -10.03 28.81 6.69
C LYS A 99 -11.17 29.66 7.20
N ASN A 100 -12.41 29.31 6.84
CA ASN A 100 -13.59 30.09 7.24
C ASN A 100 -13.89 29.98 8.74
N TYR A 101 -13.61 28.83 9.34
CA TYR A 101 -13.74 28.62 10.78
C TYR A 101 -12.67 29.42 11.52
N LEU A 102 -11.41 29.29 11.11
CA LEU A 102 -10.28 30.03 11.69
C LEU A 102 -10.44 31.55 11.57
N ALA A 103 -10.94 32.04 10.43
CA ALA A 103 -11.19 33.47 10.24
C ALA A 103 -12.28 34.03 11.18
N ARG A 104 -13.25 33.20 11.60
CA ARG A 104 -14.26 33.59 12.58
C ARG A 104 -13.72 33.56 14.00
N GLU A 105 -13.02 32.48 14.35
CA GLU A 105 -12.43 32.30 15.68
C GLU A 105 -11.37 33.35 15.99
N TYR A 106 -10.59 33.75 14.98
CA TYR A 106 -9.52 34.73 15.10
C TYR A 106 -9.85 36.07 14.40
N ALA A 107 -11.13 36.46 14.38
CA ALA A 107 -11.59 37.68 13.70
C ALA A 107 -10.96 39.00 14.22
N ASN A 108 -10.39 38.96 15.43
CA ASN A 108 -9.74 40.12 16.05
C ASN A 108 -8.27 40.32 15.60
N LEU A 109 -7.67 39.37 14.89
CA LEU A 109 -6.31 39.51 14.40
C LEU A 109 -6.24 40.43 13.18
N SER A 110 -5.19 41.23 13.12
CA SER A 110 -4.84 41.96 11.89
C SER A 110 -4.45 41.00 10.76
N ALA A 111 -4.46 41.48 9.52
CA ALA A 111 -4.06 40.68 8.37
C ALA A 111 -2.62 40.13 8.48
N ILE A 112 -1.71 40.90 9.07
CA ILE A 112 -0.31 40.49 9.28
C ILE A 112 -0.25 39.37 10.32
N GLU A 113 -0.95 39.53 11.46
CA GLU A 113 -0.98 38.51 12.51
C GLU A 113 -1.62 37.21 12.03
N MET A 114 -2.68 37.31 11.22
CA MET A 114 -3.33 36.14 10.62
C MET A 114 -2.41 35.43 9.63
N GLN A 115 -1.59 36.17 8.88
CA GLN A 115 -0.61 35.59 7.97
C GLN A 115 0.52 34.86 8.74
N LEU A 116 1.06 35.47 9.80
CA LEU A 116 2.04 34.80 10.67
C LEU A 116 1.46 33.55 11.34
N PHE A 117 0.21 33.62 11.80
CA PHE A 117 -0.49 32.47 12.36
C PHE A 117 -0.58 31.34 11.34
N LYS A 118 -1.02 31.64 10.12
CA LYS A 118 -1.10 30.66 9.02
C LYS A 118 0.23 29.95 8.81
N GLU A 119 1.31 30.70 8.65
CA GLU A 119 2.64 30.14 8.39
C GLU A 119 3.08 29.20 9.51
N ARG A 120 2.97 29.64 10.78
CA ARG A 120 3.33 28.81 11.94
C ARG A 120 2.45 27.58 12.08
N TRP A 121 1.16 27.72 11.81
CA TRP A 121 0.21 26.62 11.86
C TRP A 121 0.55 25.55 10.82
N ILE A 122 0.89 25.96 9.59
CA ILE A 122 1.30 25.04 8.52
C ILE A 122 2.58 24.32 8.89
N GLU A 123 3.60 25.01 9.38
CA GLU A 123 4.85 24.39 9.79
C GLU A 123 4.64 23.37 10.92
N SER A 124 3.90 23.76 11.96
CA SER A 124 3.57 22.87 13.07
C SER A 124 2.79 21.64 12.59
N LYS A 125 1.79 21.83 11.72
CA LYS A 125 0.97 20.73 11.21
C LYS A 125 1.76 19.82 10.27
N ALA A 126 2.68 20.35 9.48
CA ALA A 126 3.55 19.57 8.61
C ALA A 126 4.42 18.60 9.42
N VAL A 127 5.02 19.07 10.52
CA VAL A 127 5.81 18.21 11.42
C VAL A 127 4.94 17.11 12.02
N SER A 128 3.76 17.45 12.56
CA SER A 128 2.84 16.43 13.10
C SER A 128 2.46 15.39 12.06
N LEU A 129 2.16 15.80 10.83
CA LEU A 129 1.83 14.88 9.73
C LEU A 129 2.99 13.93 9.40
N GLN A 130 4.24 14.38 9.49
CA GLN A 130 5.40 13.50 9.30
C GLN A 130 5.51 12.48 10.43
N THR A 131 5.30 12.90 11.69
CA THR A 131 5.32 12.01 12.86
C THR A 131 4.21 10.96 12.78
N ASP A 132 2.97 11.38 12.52
CA ASP A 132 1.81 10.49 12.41
C ASP A 132 2.00 9.48 11.28
N TYR A 133 2.59 9.91 10.18
CA TYR A 133 2.91 9.06 9.03
C TYR A 133 3.91 7.96 9.40
N LEU A 134 4.99 8.30 10.11
CA LEU A 134 5.98 7.32 10.57
C LEU A 134 5.35 6.31 11.55
N LEU A 135 4.57 6.78 12.53
CA LEU A 135 3.88 5.92 13.48
C LEU A 135 2.91 4.95 12.78
N THR A 136 2.22 5.41 11.74
CA THR A 136 1.33 4.57 10.93
C THR A 136 2.11 3.48 10.20
N LEU A 137 3.27 3.82 9.63
CA LEU A 137 4.15 2.85 8.97
C LEU A 137 4.73 1.81 9.93
N GLU A 138 5.18 2.24 11.11
CA GLU A 138 5.68 1.35 12.16
C GLU A 138 4.59 0.36 12.61
N SER A 139 3.36 0.87 12.82
CA SER A 139 2.22 0.03 13.20
C SER A 139 1.86 -0.98 12.10
N ALA A 140 1.87 -0.55 10.84
CA ALA A 140 1.58 -1.42 9.70
C ALA A 140 2.64 -2.51 9.46
N ARG A 141 3.89 -2.27 9.89
CA ARG A 141 5.00 -3.24 9.79
C ARG A 141 4.95 -4.35 10.85
N GLY A 142 3.94 -4.34 11.73
CA GLY A 142 3.85 -5.25 12.87
C GLY A 142 4.84 -4.80 13.93
N GLY A 143 4.36 -4.00 14.89
CA GLY A 143 5.17 -3.56 16.03
C GLY A 143 5.93 -4.74 16.64
N LYS A 144 7.22 -4.53 16.91
CA LYS A 144 8.02 -5.49 17.69
C LYS A 144 7.41 -5.74 19.05
#